data_AF-A0A399P1N8-F1
#
_entry.id   AF-A0A399P1N8-F1
#
_cell.length_a   1.000
_cell.length_b   1.000
_cell.length_c   1.000
_cell.angle_alpha   90.00
_cell.angle_beta   90.00
_cell.angle_gamma   90.00
#
_symmetry.space_group_name_H-M   'P 1'
#
loop_
_entity.id
_entity.type
_entity.pdbx_description
1 polymer ?
#
loop_
_entity_poly.entity_id
_entity_poly.type
_entity_poly.pdbx_seq_one_letter_code
_entity_poly.pdbx_strand_id
1 'polypeptide(L)'
;TAAQRVRRQASIALAAGGLTEVMGSPFASEAQNARFGAADRDDAPAVRLANPLDVAFPYLRRSLLPGLIDIARRNLSRGSTDLALFETGTVFLPSAGVAYGSPQMPPGAARPDAETLQALDAGIPPQPRHVGVLILGDAVSKQPGTPAQRAGLVDALDAVRQLAHAVGVKIRFEQGTHIAMHPGRTAVVEAVSADGPVIVGFAGELLPALAAELDLPERVALAEVDLDQLVALAGGAVEVRTLTSMPVATQDLSLVVPLEVPAGELLRTVVEGAGDLLETARLVDDYRGAGVADGTRSLTFALRFRAPDRTLTAAEASEARDGSV
;
A
#
# COMPACT_ATOMS: atom_id res chain seq x y z
N THR A 1 15.56 -8.93 17.49
CA THR A 1 16.34 -8.64 16.26
C THR A 1 15.93 -7.29 15.68
N ALA A 2 16.68 -6.75 14.70
CA ALA A 2 16.31 -5.49 14.03
C ALA A 2 14.92 -5.59 13.38
N ALA A 3 14.64 -6.69 12.66
CA ALA A 3 13.34 -6.98 12.07
C ALA A 3 12.17 -6.92 13.08
N GLN A 4 12.34 -7.48 14.28
CA GLN A 4 11.30 -7.41 15.32
C GLN A 4 11.03 -5.98 15.82
N ARG A 5 12.06 -5.12 15.86
CA ARG A 5 11.88 -3.71 16.22
C ARG A 5 11.12 -2.95 15.13
N VAL A 6 11.48 -3.17 13.87
CA VAL A 6 10.81 -2.56 12.71
C VAL A 6 9.34 -2.97 12.64
N ARG A 7 9.03 -4.27 12.84
CA ARG A 7 7.64 -4.76 12.93
C ARG A 7 6.85 -4.10 14.06
N ARG A 8 7.48 -3.88 15.23
CA ARG A 8 6.82 -3.16 16.34
C ARG A 8 6.59 -1.68 16.02
N GLN A 9 7.54 -1.03 15.34
CA GLN A 9 7.42 0.35 14.89
C GLN A 9 6.25 0.54 13.93
N ALA A 10 6.05 -0.42 13.00
CA ALA A 10 4.89 -0.45 12.12
C ALA A 10 3.55 -0.39 12.88
N SER A 11 3.30 -1.33 13.82
CA SER A 11 2.06 -1.34 14.61
C SER A 11 1.90 -0.08 15.48
N ILE A 12 2.99 0.39 16.12
CA ILE A 12 2.95 1.61 16.93
C ILE A 12 2.58 2.83 16.09
N ALA A 13 3.13 2.94 14.88
CA ALA A 13 2.85 4.07 14.00
C ALA A 13 1.37 4.12 13.61
N LEU A 14 0.80 3.00 13.14
CA LEU A 14 -0.62 2.95 12.79
C LEU A 14 -1.53 3.22 14.00
N ALA A 15 -1.20 2.65 15.16
CA ALA A 15 -1.93 2.92 16.40
C ALA A 15 -1.87 4.41 16.80
N ALA A 16 -0.70 5.03 16.69
CA ALA A 16 -0.53 6.46 16.93
C ALA A 16 -1.23 7.33 15.88
N GLY A 17 -1.48 6.80 14.68
CA GLY A 17 -2.31 7.41 13.64
C GLY A 17 -3.83 7.29 13.89
N GLY A 18 -4.25 6.63 14.98
CA GLY A 18 -5.65 6.48 15.35
C GLY A 18 -6.30 5.18 14.89
N LEU A 19 -5.55 4.26 14.27
CA LEU A 19 -6.08 2.94 13.92
C LEU A 19 -6.05 2.00 15.14
N THR A 20 -7.01 1.08 15.19
CA THR A 20 -7.10 0.06 16.25
C THR A 20 -6.60 -1.28 15.73
N GLU A 21 -5.64 -1.89 16.43
CA GLU A 21 -5.16 -3.23 16.10
C GLU A 21 -6.22 -4.27 16.47
N VAL A 22 -6.51 -5.17 15.54
CA VAL A 22 -7.45 -6.27 15.73
C VAL A 22 -6.83 -7.60 15.29
N MET A 23 -7.45 -8.71 15.70
CA MET A 23 -7.02 -10.05 15.32
C MET A 23 -8.16 -10.77 14.61
N GLY A 24 -8.02 -10.95 13.30
CA GLY A 24 -8.94 -11.71 12.46
C GLY A 24 -8.71 -13.22 12.55
N SER A 25 -9.69 -13.98 12.04
CA SER A 25 -9.54 -15.42 11.86
C SER A 25 -8.42 -15.72 10.84
N PRO A 26 -7.57 -16.74 11.07
CA PRO A 26 -6.63 -17.22 10.06
C PRO A 26 -7.32 -18.09 8.99
N PHE A 27 -8.62 -18.39 9.15
CA PHE A 27 -9.39 -19.24 8.27
C PHE A 27 -10.26 -18.42 7.31
N ALA A 28 -10.37 -18.89 6.08
CA ALA A 28 -11.10 -18.23 5.01
C ALA A 28 -11.91 -19.25 4.20
N SER A 29 -12.97 -18.76 3.54
CA SER A 29 -13.68 -19.52 2.52
C SER A 29 -12.93 -19.49 1.19
N GLU A 30 -13.31 -20.37 0.27
CA GLU A 30 -12.75 -20.38 -1.09
C GLU A 30 -13.00 -19.05 -1.81
N ALA A 31 -14.23 -18.54 -1.72
CA ALA A 31 -14.62 -17.27 -2.33
C ALA A 31 -13.83 -16.08 -1.75
N GLN A 32 -13.58 -16.06 -0.43
CA GLN A 32 -12.74 -15.01 0.17
C GLN A 32 -11.30 -15.08 -0.36
N ASN A 33 -10.72 -16.27 -0.44
CA ASN A 33 -9.36 -16.43 -0.97
C ASN A 33 -9.26 -16.09 -2.47
N ALA A 34 -10.26 -16.45 -3.28
CA ALA A 34 -10.30 -16.07 -4.70
C ALA A 34 -10.40 -14.54 -4.86
N ARG A 35 -11.26 -13.91 -4.06
CA ARG A 35 -11.57 -12.47 -4.19
C ARG A 35 -10.48 -11.54 -3.67
N PHE A 36 -9.80 -11.92 -2.59
CA PHE A 36 -8.83 -11.07 -1.88
C PHE A 36 -7.39 -11.61 -1.92
N GLY A 37 -7.19 -12.89 -2.24
CA GLY A 37 -5.89 -13.55 -2.13
C GLY A 37 -4.94 -13.37 -3.32
N ALA A 38 -5.36 -12.63 -4.35
CA ALA A 38 -4.56 -12.18 -5.48
C ALA A 38 -5.21 -10.96 -6.14
N ALA A 39 -4.40 -10.12 -6.79
CA ALA A 39 -4.88 -8.91 -7.44
C ALA A 39 -5.59 -9.19 -8.77
N ASP A 40 -5.16 -10.22 -9.51
CA ASP A 40 -5.48 -10.46 -10.92
C ASP A 40 -5.95 -11.90 -11.23
N ARG A 41 -5.99 -12.80 -10.22
CA ARG A 41 -6.30 -14.22 -10.42
C ARG A 41 -7.29 -14.77 -9.39
N ASP A 42 -8.39 -15.33 -9.87
CA ASP A 42 -9.39 -16.01 -9.03
C ASP A 42 -8.99 -17.45 -8.66
N ASP A 43 -7.92 -18.02 -9.23
CA ASP A 43 -7.53 -19.44 -9.10
C ASP A 43 -6.27 -19.69 -8.26
N ALA A 44 -5.89 -18.73 -7.41
CA ALA A 44 -4.65 -18.83 -6.64
C ALA A 44 -4.71 -20.02 -5.64
N PRO A 45 -3.68 -20.90 -5.59
CA PRO A 45 -3.71 -22.11 -4.77
C PRO A 45 -3.86 -21.78 -3.28
N ALA A 46 -4.62 -22.56 -2.50
CA ALA A 46 -4.81 -22.29 -1.07
C ALA A 46 -4.53 -23.53 -0.23
N VAL A 47 -4.04 -23.33 1.00
CA VAL A 47 -3.84 -24.42 1.95
C VAL A 47 -5.19 -24.79 2.56
N ARG A 48 -5.67 -25.99 2.26
CA ARG A 48 -6.92 -26.54 2.82
C ARG A 48 -6.63 -27.35 4.08
N LEU A 49 -7.39 -27.13 5.14
CA LEU A 49 -7.33 -27.89 6.37
C LEU A 49 -7.93 -29.28 6.16
N ALA A 50 -7.31 -30.30 6.75
CA ALA A 50 -7.84 -31.66 6.74
C ALA A 50 -9.09 -31.80 7.64
N ASN A 51 -9.13 -31.05 8.74
CA ASN A 51 -10.13 -31.14 9.82
C ASN A 51 -10.58 -29.74 10.28
N PRO A 52 -11.21 -28.93 9.43
CA PRO A 52 -11.68 -27.61 9.83
C PRO A 52 -12.78 -27.71 10.90
N LEU A 53 -12.73 -26.79 11.88
CA LEU A 53 -13.80 -26.67 12.89
C LEU A 53 -15.12 -26.20 12.26
N ASP A 54 -15.03 -25.31 11.27
CA ASP A 54 -16.15 -24.85 10.46
C ASP A 54 -15.87 -25.17 8.99
N VAL A 55 -16.74 -25.99 8.39
CA VAL A 55 -16.62 -26.41 6.99
C VAL A 55 -16.83 -25.28 5.99
N ALA A 56 -17.43 -24.16 6.41
CA ALA A 56 -17.57 -22.97 5.57
C ALA A 56 -16.25 -22.20 5.37
N PHE A 57 -15.28 -22.37 6.28
CA PHE A 57 -13.97 -21.74 6.23
C PHE A 57 -12.83 -22.77 6.26
N PRO A 58 -12.73 -23.66 5.25
CA PRO A 58 -11.82 -24.80 5.30
C PRO A 58 -10.39 -24.45 4.87
N TYR A 59 -10.10 -23.20 4.49
CA TYR A 59 -8.78 -22.78 3.99
C TYR A 59 -8.06 -21.86 4.96
N LEU A 60 -6.73 -21.84 4.90
CA LEU A 60 -5.94 -20.76 5.49
C LEU A 60 -6.04 -19.51 4.61
N ARG A 61 -6.06 -18.33 5.25
CA ARG A 61 -6.19 -17.04 4.58
C ARG A 61 -4.98 -16.71 3.70
N ARG A 62 -5.26 -16.16 2.52
CA ARG A 62 -4.26 -15.57 1.62
C ARG A 62 -4.13 -14.04 1.76
N SER A 63 -5.07 -13.42 2.48
CA SER A 63 -5.16 -11.98 2.71
C SER A 63 -5.71 -11.71 4.12
N LEU A 64 -5.37 -10.56 4.70
CA LEU A 64 -5.91 -10.08 5.98
C LEU A 64 -7.27 -9.36 5.83
N LEU A 65 -7.59 -8.88 4.62
CA LEU A 65 -8.79 -8.06 4.36
C LEU A 65 -10.11 -8.77 4.71
N PRO A 66 -10.33 -10.06 4.42
CA PRO A 66 -11.58 -10.73 4.80
C PRO A 66 -11.84 -10.68 6.31
N GLY A 67 -10.81 -10.93 7.13
CA GLY A 67 -10.93 -10.88 8.58
C GLY A 67 -11.23 -9.48 9.11
N LEU A 68 -10.59 -8.46 8.53
CA LEU A 68 -10.86 -7.05 8.85
C LEU A 68 -12.30 -6.66 8.49
N ILE A 69 -12.79 -7.10 7.34
CA ILE A 69 -14.17 -6.87 6.89
C ILE A 69 -15.16 -7.52 7.87
N ASP A 70 -14.94 -8.77 8.27
CA ASP A 70 -15.83 -9.46 9.21
C ASP A 70 -15.85 -8.79 10.59
N ILE A 71 -14.73 -8.21 11.02
CA ILE A 71 -14.65 -7.40 12.24
C ILE A 71 -15.41 -6.09 12.06
N ALA A 72 -15.24 -5.40 10.93
CA ALA A 72 -15.93 -4.16 10.63
C ALA A 72 -17.45 -4.34 10.60
N ARG A 73 -17.96 -5.37 9.89
CA ARG A 73 -19.39 -5.74 9.85
C ARG A 73 -19.98 -5.97 11.24
N ARG A 74 -19.25 -6.69 12.10
CA ARG A 74 -19.69 -6.95 13.48
C ARG A 74 -19.75 -5.68 14.34
N ASN A 75 -18.86 -4.72 14.11
CA ASN A 75 -18.88 -3.45 14.83
C ASN A 75 -19.97 -2.50 14.31
N LEU A 76 -20.16 -2.45 12.99
CA LEU A 76 -21.23 -1.70 12.34
C LEU A 76 -22.61 -2.15 12.81
N SER A 77 -22.86 -3.46 12.84
CA SER A 77 -24.14 -4.00 13.35
C SER A 77 -24.40 -3.71 14.83
N ARG A 78 -23.38 -3.24 15.56
CA ARG A 78 -23.46 -2.82 16.98
C ARG A 78 -23.41 -1.29 17.15
N GLY A 79 -23.54 -0.54 16.06
CA GLY A 79 -23.64 0.93 16.09
C GLY A 79 -22.30 1.67 16.04
N SER A 80 -21.17 0.99 15.87
CA SER A 80 -19.88 1.66 15.63
C SER A 80 -19.74 1.97 14.15
N THR A 81 -19.94 3.24 13.78
CA THR A 81 -20.07 3.67 12.37
C THR A 81 -18.78 4.22 11.76
N ASP A 82 -17.87 4.71 12.59
CA ASP A 82 -16.57 5.25 12.18
C ASP A 82 -15.49 4.28 12.70
N LEU A 83 -14.84 3.58 11.78
CA LEU A 83 -13.89 2.51 12.10
C LEU A 83 -12.60 2.72 11.32
N ALA A 84 -11.48 2.70 12.03
CA ALA A 84 -10.14 2.66 11.46
C ALA A 84 -9.41 1.47 12.12
N LEU A 85 -9.28 0.37 11.39
CA LEU A 85 -8.79 -0.91 11.89
C LEU A 85 -7.52 -1.31 11.15
N PHE A 86 -6.61 -1.99 11.84
CA PHE A 86 -5.50 -2.67 11.19
C PHE A 86 -5.23 -4.03 11.84
N GLU A 87 -4.60 -4.92 11.09
CA GLU A 87 -4.12 -6.20 11.59
C GLU A 87 -2.70 -6.42 11.09
N THR A 88 -1.82 -6.93 11.96
CA THR A 88 -0.52 -7.48 11.57
C THR A 88 -0.53 -8.99 11.73
N GLY A 89 -0.48 -9.74 10.62
CA GLY A 89 -0.70 -11.19 10.65
C GLY A 89 0.05 -11.93 9.55
N THR A 90 0.20 -13.23 9.70
CA THR A 90 0.72 -14.08 8.61
C THR A 90 -0.38 -14.44 7.63
N VAL A 91 -0.03 -14.49 6.35
CA VAL A 91 -0.83 -15.07 5.27
C VAL A 91 -0.12 -16.30 4.74
N PHE A 92 -0.81 -17.15 3.96
CA PHE A 92 -0.25 -18.41 3.47
C PHE A 92 -0.32 -18.45 1.95
N LEU A 93 0.83 -18.36 1.28
CA LEU A 93 0.92 -18.17 -0.17
C LEU A 93 1.61 -19.37 -0.85
N PRO A 94 0.94 -20.54 -0.93
CA PRO A 94 1.52 -21.68 -1.64
C PRO A 94 1.73 -21.36 -3.12
N SER A 95 2.76 -21.95 -3.71
CA SER A 95 3.06 -21.86 -5.14
C SER A 95 2.33 -22.95 -5.91
N ALA A 96 1.86 -22.62 -7.12
CA ALA A 96 1.19 -23.59 -7.98
C ALA A 96 2.16 -24.72 -8.38
N GLY A 97 1.68 -25.96 -8.35
CA GLY A 97 2.49 -27.14 -8.71
C GLY A 97 3.51 -27.58 -7.65
N VAL A 98 3.60 -26.89 -6.51
CA VAL A 98 4.49 -27.28 -5.41
C VAL A 98 3.70 -28.08 -4.37
N ALA A 99 4.15 -29.30 -4.07
CA ALA A 99 3.63 -30.08 -2.97
C ALA A 99 4.37 -29.69 -1.68
N TYR A 100 3.60 -29.28 -0.68
CA TYR A 100 4.11 -28.96 0.66
C TYR A 100 3.96 -30.16 1.60
N GLY A 101 4.77 -30.17 2.65
CA GLY A 101 4.91 -31.26 3.62
C GLY A 101 6.17 -32.09 3.38
N SER A 102 6.48 -32.94 4.36
CA SER A 102 7.60 -33.87 4.28
C SER A 102 7.08 -35.30 4.43
N PRO A 103 7.46 -36.23 3.54
CA PRO A 103 6.92 -37.59 3.56
C PRO A 103 7.38 -38.39 4.78
N GLN A 104 8.50 -38.00 5.40
CA GLN A 104 9.08 -38.66 6.57
C GLN A 104 9.41 -37.60 7.62
N MET A 105 9.04 -37.87 8.87
CA MET A 105 9.43 -37.04 10.00
C MET A 105 10.75 -37.55 10.57
N PRO A 106 11.74 -36.68 10.82
CA PRO A 106 12.99 -37.09 11.41
C PRO A 106 12.80 -37.59 12.86
N PRO A 107 13.68 -38.47 13.36
CA PRO A 107 13.63 -38.94 14.75
C PRO A 107 13.80 -37.79 15.74
N GLY A 108 12.93 -37.69 16.75
CA GLY A 108 12.98 -36.61 17.75
C GLY A 108 14.16 -36.65 18.73
N ALA A 109 14.95 -37.74 18.73
CA ALA A 109 16.08 -37.94 19.65
C ALA A 109 17.41 -37.36 19.14
N ALA A 110 17.46 -36.83 17.92
CA ALA A 110 18.66 -36.25 17.33
C ALA A 110 18.32 -35.00 16.52
N ARG A 111 19.25 -34.05 16.47
CA ARG A 111 19.13 -32.89 15.59
C ARG A 111 19.25 -33.38 14.13
N PRO A 112 18.30 -33.08 13.24
CA PRO A 112 18.42 -33.43 11.83
C PRO A 112 19.65 -32.76 11.21
N ASP A 113 20.21 -33.38 10.18
CA ASP A 113 21.27 -32.77 9.39
C ASP A 113 20.76 -31.55 8.59
N ALA A 114 21.69 -30.79 8.01
CA ALA A 114 21.38 -29.55 7.30
C ALA A 114 20.48 -29.79 6.07
N GLU A 115 20.67 -30.91 5.36
CA GLU A 115 19.88 -31.27 4.18
C GLU A 115 18.43 -31.59 4.57
N THR A 116 18.24 -32.36 5.65
CA THR A 116 16.91 -32.67 6.19
C THR A 116 16.20 -31.40 6.67
N LEU A 117 16.90 -30.49 7.35
CA LEU A 117 16.33 -29.20 7.78
C LEU A 117 15.90 -28.36 6.57
N GLN A 118 16.73 -28.28 5.53
CA GLN A 118 16.39 -27.55 4.31
C GLN A 118 15.17 -28.14 3.60
N ALA A 119 15.05 -29.48 3.56
CA ALA A 119 13.89 -30.15 2.98
C ALA A 119 12.61 -29.94 3.81
N LEU A 120 12.72 -29.88 5.14
CA LEU A 120 11.60 -29.54 6.02
C LEU A 120 11.14 -28.10 5.81
N ASP A 121 12.07 -27.15 5.74
CA ASP A 121 11.77 -25.74 5.49
C ASP A 121 11.12 -25.53 4.11
N ALA A 122 11.64 -26.20 3.06
CA ALA A 122 11.05 -26.18 1.72
C ALA A 122 9.65 -26.83 1.67
N GLY A 123 9.36 -27.73 2.62
CA GLY A 123 8.04 -28.34 2.79
C GLY A 123 7.01 -27.41 3.41
N ILE A 124 7.36 -26.19 3.84
CA ILE A 124 6.45 -25.24 4.45
C ILE A 124 6.05 -24.16 3.43
N PRO A 125 4.75 -23.88 3.22
CA PRO A 125 4.35 -22.82 2.31
C PRO A 125 4.86 -21.45 2.77
N PRO A 126 5.20 -20.54 1.83
CA PRO A 126 5.57 -19.17 2.17
C PRO A 126 4.53 -18.51 3.08
N GLN A 127 5.01 -17.95 4.18
CA GLN A 127 4.19 -17.36 5.24
C GLN A 127 4.64 -15.93 5.57
N PRO A 128 4.60 -15.00 4.61
CA PRO A 128 4.97 -13.63 4.87
C PRO A 128 4.00 -13.00 5.88
N ARG A 129 4.53 -12.09 6.68
CA ARG A 129 3.72 -11.23 7.52
C ARG A 129 3.23 -10.04 6.71
N HIS A 130 1.92 -9.81 6.73
CA HIS A 130 1.28 -8.66 6.12
C HIS A 130 0.78 -7.68 7.18
N VAL A 131 0.52 -6.45 6.75
CA VAL A 131 -0.28 -5.45 7.47
C VAL A 131 -1.48 -5.12 6.61
N GLY A 132 -2.68 -5.40 7.13
CA GLY A 132 -3.95 -5.04 6.52
C GLY A 132 -4.54 -3.83 7.22
N VAL A 133 -5.23 -2.96 6.48
CA VAL A 133 -5.90 -1.75 6.96
C VAL A 133 -7.31 -1.71 6.37
N LEU A 134 -8.27 -1.31 7.19
CA LEU A 134 -9.65 -1.02 6.78
C LEU A 134 -10.14 0.25 7.47
N ILE A 135 -10.65 1.19 6.68
CA ILE A 135 -11.19 2.46 7.18
C ILE A 135 -12.57 2.70 6.55
N LEU A 136 -13.57 3.01 7.38
CA LEU A 136 -14.92 3.35 6.93
C LEU A 136 -15.57 4.38 7.87
N GLY A 137 -16.66 4.98 7.38
CA GLY A 137 -17.37 6.05 8.09
C GLY A 137 -16.74 7.42 7.84
N ASP A 138 -16.72 8.25 8.88
CA ASP A 138 -16.13 9.58 8.84
C ASP A 138 -14.67 9.54 9.35
N ALA A 139 -13.71 9.91 8.50
CA ALA A 139 -12.32 10.13 8.92
C ALA A 139 -12.21 11.35 9.85
N VAL A 140 -13.05 12.37 9.61
CA VAL A 140 -13.25 13.49 10.51
C VAL A 140 -14.74 13.58 10.83
N SER A 141 -15.10 13.29 12.08
CA SER A 141 -16.48 13.41 12.54
C SER A 141 -16.97 14.86 12.46
N LYS A 142 -18.29 15.03 12.32
CA LYS A 142 -18.93 16.35 12.33
C LYS A 142 -18.63 17.15 13.60
N GLN A 143 -18.24 18.41 13.44
CA GLN A 143 -18.00 19.35 14.54
C GLN A 143 -18.76 20.66 14.32
N PRO A 144 -18.98 21.51 15.35
CA PRO A 144 -19.57 22.82 15.16
C PRO A 144 -18.78 23.65 14.13
N GLY A 145 -19.42 24.02 13.03
CA GLY A 145 -18.78 24.80 11.94
C GLY A 145 -17.93 23.96 10.98
N THR A 146 -17.81 22.65 11.16
CA THR A 146 -17.03 21.77 10.28
C THR A 146 -17.85 20.55 9.87
N PRO A 147 -18.15 20.36 8.57
CA PRO A 147 -18.85 19.17 8.11
C PRO A 147 -17.97 17.92 8.32
N ALA A 148 -18.63 16.76 8.42
CA ALA A 148 -17.90 15.49 8.43
C ALA A 148 -17.16 15.27 7.12
N GLN A 149 -16.02 14.58 7.19
CA GLN A 149 -15.25 14.15 6.03
C GLN A 149 -15.28 12.63 5.98
N ARG A 150 -15.87 12.07 4.91
CA ARG A 150 -15.95 10.62 4.72
C ARG A 150 -14.57 10.06 4.43
N ALA A 151 -14.26 8.92 5.07
CA ALA A 151 -13.08 8.16 4.74
C ALA A 151 -13.15 7.63 3.30
N GLY A 152 -11.99 7.49 2.66
CA GLY A 152 -11.85 6.98 1.30
C GLY A 152 -10.41 6.60 0.96
N LEU A 153 -10.12 6.55 -0.34
CA LEU A 153 -8.82 6.13 -0.86
C LEU A 153 -7.63 6.82 -0.17
N VAL A 154 -7.73 8.14 0.05
CA VAL A 154 -6.64 8.94 0.62
C VAL A 154 -6.25 8.43 2.01
N ASP A 155 -7.22 8.05 2.85
CA ASP A 155 -6.95 7.53 4.20
C ASP A 155 -6.21 6.19 4.16
N ALA A 156 -6.54 5.32 3.20
CA ALA A 156 -5.80 4.07 2.98
C ALA A 156 -4.37 4.35 2.51
N LEU A 157 -4.18 5.27 1.56
CA LEU A 157 -2.85 5.67 1.08
C LEU A 157 -2.01 6.27 2.23
N ASP A 158 -2.61 7.11 3.07
CA ASP A 158 -1.92 7.75 4.19
C ASP A 158 -1.54 6.75 5.28
N ALA A 159 -2.39 5.76 5.58
CA ALA A 159 -2.01 4.66 6.47
C ALA A 159 -0.80 3.88 5.93
N VAL A 160 -0.77 3.59 4.62
CA VAL A 160 0.39 2.93 3.99
C VAL A 160 1.64 3.84 4.01
N ARG A 161 1.51 5.16 3.78
CA ARG A 161 2.62 6.11 3.92
C ARG A 161 3.18 6.14 5.32
N GLN A 162 2.29 6.18 6.33
CA GLN A 162 2.68 6.19 7.73
C GLN A 162 3.45 4.92 8.10
N LEU A 163 2.97 3.77 7.64
CA LEU A 163 3.64 2.48 7.80
C LEU A 163 5.02 2.48 7.14
N ALA A 164 5.11 2.87 5.87
CA ALA A 164 6.37 2.92 5.11
C ALA A 164 7.39 3.86 5.75
N HIS A 165 6.95 5.03 6.23
CA HIS A 165 7.80 5.97 6.95
C HIS A 165 8.34 5.38 8.26
N ALA A 166 7.49 4.68 9.02
CA ALA A 166 7.88 4.05 10.28
C ALA A 166 8.93 2.95 10.11
N VAL A 167 8.91 2.24 8.97
CA VAL A 167 9.91 1.21 8.64
C VAL A 167 11.11 1.76 7.88
N GLY A 168 11.07 3.02 7.45
CA GLY A 168 12.18 3.67 6.73
C GLY A 168 12.28 3.29 5.25
N VAL A 169 11.18 2.88 4.62
CA VAL A 169 11.13 2.52 3.19
C VAL A 169 10.44 3.63 2.41
N LYS A 170 11.06 4.06 1.31
CA LYS A 170 10.41 4.96 0.35
C LYS A 170 9.46 4.15 -0.51
N ILE A 171 8.22 4.59 -0.61
CA ILE A 171 7.20 3.99 -1.45
C ILE A 171 6.66 4.99 -2.47
N ARG A 172 6.00 4.48 -3.50
CA ARG A 172 5.22 5.20 -4.50
C ARG A 172 3.89 4.48 -4.69
N PHE A 173 2.92 5.21 -5.22
CA PHE A 173 1.62 4.65 -5.57
C PHE A 173 1.43 4.80 -7.06
N GLU A 174 1.21 3.68 -7.73
CA GLU A 174 0.89 3.65 -9.16
C GLU A 174 -0.56 3.22 -9.35
N GLN A 175 -1.20 3.71 -10.40
CA GLN A 175 -2.56 3.28 -10.72
C GLN A 175 -2.55 1.77 -11.00
N GLY A 176 -3.46 1.04 -10.37
CA GLY A 176 -3.52 -0.40 -10.51
C GLY A 176 -4.93 -0.94 -10.46
N THR A 177 -5.04 -2.26 -10.53
CA THR A 177 -6.30 -2.99 -10.43
C THR A 177 -6.19 -4.09 -9.40
N HIS A 178 -7.31 -4.39 -8.76
CA HIS A 178 -7.42 -5.49 -7.82
C HIS A 178 -8.86 -6.00 -7.87
N ILE A 179 -9.06 -7.33 -7.92
CA ILE A 179 -10.39 -7.94 -8.10
C ILE A 179 -11.42 -7.41 -7.10
N ALA A 180 -11.08 -7.29 -5.82
CA ALA A 180 -11.98 -6.76 -4.78
C ALA A 180 -12.17 -5.23 -4.75
N MET A 181 -11.33 -4.45 -5.46
CA MET A 181 -11.28 -2.99 -5.32
C MET A 181 -11.82 -2.26 -6.55
N HIS A 182 -12.16 -0.99 -6.38
CA HIS A 182 -12.73 -0.15 -7.41
C HIS A 182 -11.68 0.20 -8.49
N PRO A 183 -11.94 -0.01 -9.81
CA PRO A 183 -10.95 0.15 -10.87
C PRO A 183 -10.31 1.55 -10.96
N GLY A 184 -11.10 2.60 -10.68
CA GLY A 184 -10.59 3.99 -10.67
C GLY A 184 -10.10 4.49 -9.31
N ARG A 185 -10.11 3.64 -8.28
CA ARG A 185 -9.72 4.01 -6.90
C ARG A 185 -8.90 2.88 -6.28
N THR A 186 -7.91 2.41 -7.03
CA THR A 186 -6.97 1.36 -6.62
C THR A 186 -5.57 1.78 -7.00
N ALA A 187 -4.65 1.62 -6.05
CA ALA A 187 -3.24 1.87 -6.21
C ALA A 187 -2.45 0.60 -5.89
N VAL A 188 -1.46 0.32 -6.72
CA VAL A 188 -0.36 -0.58 -6.41
C VAL A 188 0.61 0.18 -5.52
N VAL A 189 1.10 -0.46 -4.46
CA VAL A 189 2.13 0.10 -3.57
C VAL A 189 3.48 -0.45 -4.02
N GLU A 190 4.35 0.43 -4.51
CA GLU A 190 5.69 0.08 -4.95
C GLU A 190 6.73 0.62 -3.97
N ALA A 191 7.58 -0.25 -3.43
CA ALA A 191 8.76 0.16 -2.69
C ALA A 191 9.91 0.47 -3.65
N VAL A 192 10.61 1.58 -3.40
CA VAL A 192 11.79 1.98 -4.17
C VAL A 192 13.00 1.19 -3.66
N SER A 193 13.60 0.38 -4.53
CA SER A 193 14.83 -0.37 -4.25
C SER A 193 15.95 -0.03 -5.25
N ALA A 194 17.19 -0.44 -4.94
CA ALA A 194 18.33 -0.26 -5.84
C ALA A 194 18.20 -1.08 -7.14
N ASP A 195 17.53 -2.23 -7.07
CA ASP A 195 17.34 -3.17 -8.18
C ASP A 195 16.06 -2.87 -9.00
N GLY A 196 15.37 -1.76 -8.69
CA GLY A 196 14.12 -1.35 -9.32
C GLY A 196 12.93 -1.30 -8.36
N PRO A 197 11.75 -0.84 -8.83
CA PRO A 197 10.54 -0.83 -8.02
C PRO A 197 10.08 -2.25 -7.71
N VAL A 198 9.66 -2.48 -6.47
CA VAL A 198 9.15 -3.76 -5.99
C VAL A 198 7.72 -3.57 -5.51
N ILE A 199 6.77 -4.30 -6.08
CA ILE A 199 5.39 -4.29 -5.60
C ILE A 199 5.34 -4.92 -4.21
N VAL A 200 4.86 -4.18 -3.23
CA VAL A 200 4.75 -4.60 -1.82
C VAL A 200 3.30 -4.67 -1.34
N GLY A 201 2.32 -4.31 -2.17
CA GLY A 201 0.91 -4.41 -1.79
C GLY A 201 -0.03 -3.54 -2.60
N PHE A 202 -1.23 -3.35 -2.07
CA PHE A 202 -2.32 -2.59 -2.71
C PHE A 202 -3.04 -1.70 -1.69
N ALA A 203 -3.56 -0.57 -2.15
CA ALA A 203 -4.43 0.31 -1.39
C ALA A 203 -5.55 0.83 -2.28
N GLY A 204 -6.78 0.85 -1.80
CA GLY A 204 -7.93 1.13 -2.64
C GLY A 204 -9.23 1.37 -1.88
N GLU A 205 -10.31 1.54 -2.62
CA GLU A 205 -11.67 1.42 -2.09
C GLU A 205 -12.30 0.11 -2.54
N LEU A 206 -13.04 -0.56 -1.65
CA LEU A 206 -13.78 -1.78 -1.98
C LEU A 206 -14.77 -1.52 -3.13
N LEU A 207 -15.02 -2.52 -3.96
CA LEU A 207 -16.07 -2.45 -4.98
C LEU A 207 -17.43 -2.11 -4.34
N PRO A 208 -18.19 -1.12 -4.83
CA PRO A 208 -19.48 -0.75 -4.25
C PRO A 208 -20.49 -1.90 -4.21
N ALA A 209 -20.52 -2.74 -5.25
CA ALA A 209 -21.37 -3.92 -5.29
C ALA A 209 -21.01 -4.96 -4.22
N LEU A 210 -19.70 -5.13 -3.96
CA LEU A 210 -19.21 -6.02 -2.91
C LEU A 210 -19.46 -5.43 -1.52
N ALA A 211 -19.31 -4.11 -1.36
CA ALA A 211 -19.67 -3.44 -0.12
C ALA A 211 -21.15 -3.67 0.22
N ALA A 212 -22.05 -3.53 -0.76
CA ALA A 212 -23.48 -3.79 -0.60
C ALA A 212 -23.77 -5.26 -0.25
N GLU A 213 -23.15 -6.23 -0.94
CA GLU A 213 -23.27 -7.67 -0.63
C GLU A 213 -22.83 -7.99 0.81
N LEU A 214 -21.84 -7.24 1.31
CA LEU A 214 -21.26 -7.43 2.64
C LEU A 214 -21.91 -6.52 3.70
N ASP A 215 -23.05 -5.89 3.44
CA ASP A 215 -23.74 -4.96 4.36
C ASP A 215 -22.81 -3.85 4.91
N LEU A 216 -21.90 -3.36 4.07
CA LEU A 216 -20.97 -2.27 4.39
C LEU A 216 -21.45 -0.95 3.78
N PRO A 217 -20.98 0.20 4.31
CA PRO A 217 -21.18 1.49 3.66
C PRO A 217 -20.61 1.51 2.24
N GLU A 218 -21.12 2.42 1.40
CA GLU A 218 -20.69 2.55 -0.01
C GLU A 218 -19.18 2.78 -0.16
N ARG A 219 -18.54 3.44 0.81
CA ARG A 219 -17.10 3.69 0.83
C ARG A 219 -16.45 2.96 1.99
N VAL A 220 -15.56 2.04 1.63
CA VAL A 220 -14.67 1.32 2.53
C VAL A 220 -13.28 1.37 1.92
N ALA A 221 -12.37 2.08 2.58
CA ALA A 221 -10.99 2.15 2.18
C ALA A 221 -10.23 0.95 2.76
N LEU A 222 -9.36 0.35 1.95
CA LEU A 222 -8.62 -0.87 2.27
C LEU A 222 -7.16 -0.72 1.85
N ALA A 223 -6.25 -1.33 2.60
CA ALA A 223 -4.91 -1.57 2.12
C ALA A 223 -4.36 -2.87 2.69
N GLU A 224 -3.48 -3.53 1.95
CA GLU A 224 -2.71 -4.66 2.45
C GLU A 224 -1.30 -4.61 1.86
N VAL A 225 -0.29 -4.69 2.72
CA VAL A 225 1.12 -4.70 2.33
C VAL A 225 1.91 -5.84 2.97
N ASP A 226 2.89 -6.37 2.24
CA ASP A 226 3.87 -7.33 2.74
C ASP A 226 4.88 -6.62 3.65
N LEU A 227 4.72 -6.83 4.95
CA LEU A 227 5.58 -6.25 5.97
C LEU A 227 6.97 -6.88 5.97
N ASP A 228 7.08 -8.16 5.63
CA ASP A 228 8.38 -8.84 5.60
C ASP A 228 9.22 -8.34 4.43
N GLN A 229 8.60 -8.09 3.28
CA GLN A 229 9.25 -7.45 2.14
C GLN A 229 9.66 -6.01 2.46
N LEU A 230 8.79 -5.22 3.10
CA LEU A 230 9.16 -3.88 3.58
C LEU A 230 10.33 -3.94 4.57
N VAL A 231 10.33 -4.89 5.51
CA VAL A 231 11.43 -5.06 6.49
C VAL A 231 12.72 -5.50 5.82
N ALA A 232 12.66 -6.32 4.76
CA ALA A 232 13.84 -6.71 4.00
C ALA A 232 14.45 -5.54 3.23
N LEU A 233 13.61 -4.63 2.72
CA LEU A 233 14.02 -3.38 2.08
C LEU A 233 14.44 -2.31 3.11
N ALA A 234 13.96 -2.41 4.35
CA ALA A 234 14.33 -1.57 5.47
C ALA A 234 15.76 -1.90 5.94
N GLY A 235 16.74 -1.25 5.34
CA GLY A 235 18.14 -1.48 5.69
C GLY A 235 19.15 -0.64 4.92
N GLY A 236 18.69 0.29 4.08
CA GLY A 236 19.56 1.27 3.46
C GLY A 236 20.35 2.05 4.51
N ALA A 237 21.62 2.34 4.22
CA ALA A 237 22.43 3.20 5.08
C ALA A 237 21.71 4.54 5.26
N VAL A 238 21.69 5.05 6.50
CA VAL A 238 21.22 6.42 6.74
C VAL A 238 22.13 7.37 5.98
N GLU A 239 21.65 7.89 4.86
CA GLU A 239 22.38 8.87 4.08
C GLU A 239 22.37 10.21 4.81
N VAL A 240 23.51 10.54 5.41
CA VAL A 240 23.75 11.88 5.93
C VAL A 240 23.95 12.80 4.73
N ARG A 241 23.01 13.72 4.52
CA ARG A 241 23.09 14.74 3.48
C ARG A 241 23.24 16.11 4.12
N THR A 242 24.14 16.92 3.58
CA THR A 242 24.32 18.31 4.01
C THR A 242 23.09 19.13 3.62
N LEU A 243 22.52 19.85 4.59
CA LEU A 243 21.51 20.85 4.31
C LEU A 243 22.20 22.08 3.70
N THR A 244 21.95 22.32 2.42
CA THR A 244 22.49 23.50 1.73
C THR A 244 21.75 24.77 2.14
N SER A 245 22.51 25.85 2.35
CA SER A 245 21.98 27.19 2.62
C SER A 245 21.72 28.00 1.34
N MET A 246 21.95 27.42 0.16
CA MET A 246 21.71 28.11 -1.11
C MET A 246 20.21 28.42 -1.29
N PRO A 247 19.85 29.60 -1.83
CA PRO A 247 18.46 29.97 -2.09
C PRO A 247 17.77 29.03 -3.08
N VAL A 248 16.47 28.83 -2.89
CA VAL A 248 15.61 28.04 -3.79
C VAL A 248 15.00 28.96 -4.84
N ALA A 249 15.05 28.53 -6.10
CA ALA A 249 14.22 29.10 -7.15
C ALA A 249 12.94 28.27 -7.30
N THR A 250 11.77 28.91 -7.27
CA THR A 250 10.48 28.23 -7.42
C THR A 250 9.85 28.61 -8.76
N GLN A 251 9.35 27.63 -9.50
CA GLN A 251 8.58 27.85 -10.72
C GLN A 251 7.41 26.89 -10.77
N ASP A 252 6.29 27.36 -11.29
CA ASP A 252 5.14 26.50 -11.56
C ASP A 252 5.12 26.11 -13.05
N LEU A 253 4.77 24.85 -13.32
CA LEU A 253 4.63 24.30 -14.66
C LEU A 253 3.21 23.74 -14.81
N SER A 254 2.42 24.34 -15.69
CA SER A 254 1.07 23.84 -16.03
C SER A 254 1.08 23.16 -17.38
N LEU A 255 0.64 21.90 -17.42
CA LEU A 255 0.57 21.08 -18.63
C LEU A 255 -0.87 20.67 -18.90
N VAL A 256 -1.34 20.91 -20.12
CA VAL A 256 -2.66 20.43 -20.57
C VAL A 256 -2.48 19.06 -21.20
N VAL A 257 -3.12 18.05 -20.61
CA VAL A 257 -3.00 16.64 -21.02
C VAL A 257 -4.37 15.99 -21.13
N PRO A 258 -4.51 14.89 -21.89
CA PRO A 258 -5.72 14.07 -21.88
C PRO A 258 -6.08 13.57 -20.47
N LEU A 259 -7.37 13.35 -20.20
CA LEU A 259 -7.88 12.94 -18.88
C LEU A 259 -7.31 11.59 -18.42
N GLU A 260 -6.99 10.72 -19.37
CA GLU A 260 -6.44 9.38 -19.15
C GLU A 260 -4.98 9.37 -18.70
N VAL A 261 -4.21 10.44 -18.94
CA VAL A 261 -2.80 10.50 -18.55
C VAL A 261 -2.68 10.56 -17.03
N PRO A 262 -2.09 9.56 -16.36
CA PRO A 262 -1.94 9.58 -14.91
C PRO A 262 -1.02 10.73 -14.47
N ALA A 263 -1.45 11.51 -13.48
CA ALA A 263 -0.66 12.64 -12.99
C ALA A 263 0.70 12.20 -12.41
N GLY A 264 0.79 10.97 -11.88
CA GLY A 264 2.05 10.39 -11.40
C GLY A 264 3.05 10.11 -12.52
N GLU A 265 2.59 9.61 -13.67
CA GLU A 265 3.44 9.40 -14.85
C GLU A 265 3.95 10.74 -15.38
N LEU A 266 3.07 11.73 -15.52
CA LEU A 266 3.47 13.07 -15.95
C LEU A 266 4.47 13.71 -14.97
N LEU A 267 4.27 13.55 -13.66
CA LEU A 267 5.22 14.02 -12.66
C LEU A 267 6.60 13.37 -12.81
N ARG A 268 6.68 12.06 -13.15
CA ARG A 268 7.95 11.38 -13.40
C ARG A 268 8.67 11.98 -14.61
N THR A 269 7.95 12.15 -15.72
CA THR A 269 8.51 12.78 -16.92
C THR A 269 9.04 14.19 -16.63
N VAL A 270 8.28 14.99 -15.88
CA VAL A 270 8.70 16.32 -15.44
C VAL A 270 9.97 16.25 -14.58
N VAL A 271 10.04 15.32 -13.62
CA VAL A 271 11.22 15.16 -12.75
C VAL A 271 12.46 14.71 -13.53
N GLU A 272 12.29 13.77 -14.47
CA GLU A 272 13.38 13.26 -15.31
C GLU A 272 13.91 14.34 -16.25
N GLY A 273 13.03 15.13 -16.86
CA GLY A 273 13.41 16.23 -17.76
C GLY A 273 14.04 17.43 -17.04
N ALA A 274 13.65 17.70 -15.80
CA ALA A 274 14.18 18.82 -15.02
C ALA A 274 15.66 18.67 -14.60
N GLY A 275 16.16 17.43 -14.57
CA GLY A 275 17.54 17.09 -14.24
C GLY A 275 17.96 17.40 -12.80
N ASP A 276 19.28 17.42 -12.57
CA ASP A 276 19.89 17.43 -11.22
C ASP A 276 19.63 18.70 -10.40
N LEU A 277 19.19 19.79 -11.04
CA LEU A 277 18.87 21.04 -10.34
C LEU A 277 17.51 20.98 -9.63
N LEU A 278 16.63 20.05 -10.02
CA LEU A 278 15.33 19.90 -9.39
C LEU A 278 15.47 19.27 -8.00
N GLU A 279 15.19 20.08 -6.97
CA GLU A 279 15.14 19.64 -5.58
C GLU A 279 13.85 18.85 -5.29
N THR A 280 12.70 19.36 -5.75
CA THR A 280 11.39 18.70 -5.60
C THR A 280 10.42 19.15 -6.67
N ALA A 281 9.51 18.26 -7.06
CA ALA A 281 8.29 18.57 -7.81
C ALA A 281 7.07 18.02 -7.07
N ARG A 282 5.95 18.74 -7.09
CA ARG A 282 4.67 18.28 -6.54
C ARG A 282 3.50 18.78 -7.38
N LEU A 283 2.49 17.94 -7.58
CA LEU A 283 1.21 18.37 -8.14
C LEU A 283 0.52 19.31 -7.14
N VAL A 284 0.03 20.45 -7.62
CA VAL A 284 -0.69 21.44 -6.81
C VAL A 284 -2.09 21.74 -7.31
N ASP A 285 -2.41 21.43 -8.57
CA ASP A 285 -3.75 21.66 -9.14
C ASP A 285 -4.10 20.66 -10.26
N ASP A 286 -5.38 20.30 -10.35
CA ASP A 286 -6.03 19.53 -11.44
C ASP A 286 -7.31 20.28 -11.84
N TYR A 287 -7.20 21.08 -12.90
CA TYR A 287 -8.27 21.95 -13.36
C TYR A 287 -8.96 21.42 -14.63
N ARG A 288 -10.30 21.36 -14.59
CA ARG A 288 -11.17 20.82 -15.66
C ARG A 288 -12.33 21.76 -16.01
N GLY A 289 -12.10 23.06 -15.94
CA GLY A 289 -13.13 24.07 -16.15
C GLY A 289 -13.04 24.78 -17.50
N ALA A 290 -13.77 25.90 -17.60
CA ALA A 290 -13.77 26.75 -18.79
C ALA A 290 -12.34 27.16 -19.18
N GLY A 291 -12.05 27.10 -20.49
CA GLY A 291 -10.73 27.39 -21.05
C GLY A 291 -9.84 26.16 -21.27
N VAL A 292 -10.22 24.99 -20.75
CA VAL A 292 -9.59 23.70 -21.06
C VAL A 292 -10.49 22.95 -22.03
N ALA A 293 -9.90 22.34 -23.07
CA ALA A 293 -10.66 21.60 -24.07
C ALA A 293 -11.32 20.35 -23.48
N ASP A 294 -12.50 19.99 -23.99
CA ASP A 294 -13.19 18.76 -23.58
C ASP A 294 -12.27 17.54 -23.77
N GLY A 295 -12.29 16.63 -22.79
CA GLY A 295 -11.41 15.45 -22.78
C GLY A 295 -9.98 15.73 -22.32
N THR A 296 -9.65 16.96 -21.95
CA THR A 296 -8.34 17.32 -21.37
C THR A 296 -8.47 17.91 -19.97
N ARG A 297 -7.36 17.97 -19.23
CA ARG A 297 -7.21 18.66 -17.95
C ARG A 297 -5.90 19.42 -17.90
N SER A 298 -5.85 20.49 -17.12
CA SER A 298 -4.61 21.20 -16.80
C SER A 298 -4.07 20.71 -15.45
N LEU A 299 -2.87 20.14 -15.45
CA LEU A 299 -2.15 19.74 -14.24
C LEU A 299 -1.04 20.76 -13.96
N THR A 300 -1.04 21.34 -12.76
CA THR A 300 0.00 22.29 -12.35
C THR A 300 0.95 21.67 -11.34
N PHE A 301 2.25 21.77 -11.61
CA PHE A 301 3.33 21.28 -10.76
C PHE A 301 4.12 22.45 -10.19
N ALA A 302 4.29 22.47 -8.87
CA ALA A 302 5.22 23.39 -8.21
C ALA A 302 6.60 22.75 -8.17
N LEU A 303 7.55 23.36 -8.88
CA LEU A 303 8.94 22.93 -9.01
C LEU A 303 9.84 23.79 -8.13
N ARG A 304 10.78 23.15 -7.44
CA ARG A 304 11.79 23.80 -6.63
C ARG A 304 13.16 23.41 -7.17
N PHE A 305 13.94 24.41 -7.58
CA PHE A 305 15.28 24.23 -8.11
C PHE A 305 16.32 24.76 -7.13
N ARG A 306 17.43 24.03 -6.99
CA ARG A 306 18.56 24.47 -6.18
C ARG A 306 19.86 23.84 -6.65
N ALA A 307 20.89 24.66 -6.84
CA ALA A 307 22.25 24.15 -7.00
C ALA A 307 22.90 23.92 -5.62
N PRO A 308 23.76 22.89 -5.48
CA PRO A 308 24.41 22.58 -4.21
C PRO A 308 25.48 23.62 -3.82
N ASP A 309 26.06 24.31 -4.80
CA ASP A 309 27.30 25.08 -4.69
C ASP A 309 27.15 26.57 -5.02
N ARG A 310 26.03 27.00 -5.59
CA ARG A 310 25.78 28.40 -5.99
C ARG A 310 24.31 28.79 -5.93
N THR A 311 24.06 30.09 -5.96
CA THR A 311 22.72 30.64 -6.21
C THR A 311 22.37 30.48 -7.68
N LEU A 312 21.23 29.88 -7.99
CA LEU A 312 20.73 29.79 -9.36
C LEU A 312 20.26 31.15 -9.88
N THR A 313 20.60 31.44 -11.13
CA THR A 313 20.00 32.55 -11.87
C THR A 313 18.58 32.18 -12.35
N ALA A 314 17.77 33.20 -12.63
CA ALA A 314 16.43 32.98 -13.19
C ALA A 314 16.46 32.27 -14.55
N ALA A 315 17.52 32.49 -15.33
CA ALA A 315 17.72 31.84 -16.63
C ALA A 315 18.00 30.33 -16.46
N GLU A 316 18.94 29.95 -15.58
CA GLU A 316 19.23 28.53 -15.30
C GLU A 316 18.00 27.78 -14.76
N ALA A 317 17.21 28.41 -13.88
CA ALA A 317 15.98 27.81 -13.37
C ALA A 317 14.92 27.62 -14.46
N SER A 318 14.85 28.55 -15.43
CA SER A 318 13.90 28.44 -16.55
C SER A 318 14.36 27.40 -17.57
N GLU A 319 15.65 27.31 -17.84
CA GLU A 319 16.23 26.28 -18.72
C GLU A 319 15.99 24.88 -18.15
N ALA A 320 16.18 24.69 -16.84
CA ALA A 320 15.86 23.42 -16.18
C ALA A 320 14.36 23.08 -16.26
N ARG A 321 13.47 24.06 -16.08
CA ARG A 321 12.03 23.86 -16.29
C ARG A 321 11.71 23.48 -17.74
N ASP A 322 12.33 24.15 -18.72
CA ASP A 322 12.04 23.91 -20.14
C ASP A 322 12.49 22.51 -20.59
N GLY A 323 13.49 21.92 -19.94
CA GLY A 323 13.82 20.50 -20.11
C GLY A 323 12.73 19.52 -19.61
N SER A 324 11.76 20.00 -18.83
CA SER A 324 10.67 19.21 -18.25
C SER A 324 9.39 19.17 -19.10
N VAL A 325 9.36 19.90 -20.23
CA VAL A 325 8.21 20.06 -21.14
C VAL A 325 8.37 19.17 -22.36
#